data_AF-A0A520U8H7-F1
#
_entry.id   AF-A0A520U8H7-F1
#
_cell.length_a   1.000
_cell.length_b   1.000
_cell.length_c   1.000
_cell.angle_alpha   90.00
_cell.angle_beta   90.00
_cell.angle_gamma   90.00
#
_symmetry.space_group_name_H-M   'P 1'
#
loop_
_entity.id
_entity.type
_entity.pdbx_description
1 polymer ?
#
loop_
_entity_poly.entity_id
_entity_poly.type
_entity_poly.pdbx_seq_one_letter_code
_entity_poly.pdbx_strand_id
1 'polypeptide(L)'
;MSDIKEFSQEYFDENTTKENRLFNTFIDSKEPYKSIFQNNPWMIPPDIKRPLEWGDHYWDTTVARKHDYWKNFELPSPTKDIVQIRQDFKKWGYALIEDALSEIQCQNFLNRVLEQAAGEKLAGLDAQTPSGQYVHTLINKGEVFGKCIEQNPEAVQAGVLIENFLNETLGKGWICHSFLANGAEKGKYPQGLHMDQGPLSPWMTEESPALVNTMYIPQDVNEENGGTLVIPGSHKIMIDAGSNGEIGELPPAINLEAKAGTIMMFDGRLLHGTAVNKTDEVRFVATMSNVKPWMRTQENWVLSVDPEVLNRASPKLLHRMGLQALTYGSTVEGFGMGASGKVGDEWGNIKQFREAYDKGEYVRVGELSSRSSKEDLEKKYTLKEAKTKLLKR
;
A
#
# COMPACT_ATOMS: atom_id res chain seq x y z
N MET A 1 11.56 20.06 39.30
CA MET A 1 10.75 18.84 39.45
C MET A 1 11.34 18.08 40.62
N SER A 2 10.54 17.32 41.38
CA SER A 2 11.11 16.43 42.41
C SER A 2 11.86 15.28 41.72
N ASP A 3 13.11 15.03 42.12
CA ASP A 3 13.91 13.92 41.61
C ASP A 3 13.43 12.61 42.26
N ILE A 4 12.44 11.98 41.63
CA ILE A 4 11.90 10.68 42.03
C ILE A 4 12.80 9.61 41.41
N LYS A 5 13.54 8.88 42.25
CA LYS A 5 14.55 7.88 41.83
C LYS A 5 13.97 6.88 40.83
N GLU A 6 12.76 6.41 41.08
CA GLU A 6 12.06 5.39 40.29
C GLU A 6 11.76 5.84 38.84
N PHE A 7 11.81 7.14 38.56
CA PHE A 7 11.61 7.69 37.20
C PHE A 7 12.93 7.91 36.45
N SER A 8 14.07 7.58 37.06
CA SER A 8 15.38 7.68 36.41
C SER A 8 15.65 6.47 35.52
N GLN A 9 16.40 6.70 34.43
CA GLN A 9 16.87 5.63 33.56
C GLN A 9 17.76 4.64 34.33
N GLU A 10 18.58 5.12 35.26
CA GLU A 10 19.44 4.30 36.13
C GLU A 10 18.62 3.29 36.94
N TYR A 11 17.56 3.75 37.62
CA TYR A 11 16.66 2.83 38.34
C TYR A 11 16.00 1.82 37.40
N PHE A 12 15.55 2.24 36.21
CA PHE A 12 14.96 1.33 35.23
C PHE A 12 15.96 0.27 34.76
N ASP A 13 17.20 0.64 34.47
CA ASP A 13 18.24 -0.28 34.00
C ASP A 13 18.71 -1.23 35.12
N GLU A 14 18.77 -0.77 36.37
CA GLU A 14 19.09 -1.59 37.54
C GLU A 14 17.99 -2.60 37.89
N ASN A 15 16.72 -2.23 37.67
CA ASN A 15 15.56 -3.00 38.15
C ASN A 15 14.79 -3.73 37.05
N THR A 16 15.20 -3.64 35.78
CA THR A 16 14.59 -4.38 34.68
C THR A 16 15.58 -5.27 33.94
N THR A 17 15.21 -6.53 33.72
CA THR A 17 15.88 -7.42 32.76
C THR A 17 15.05 -7.53 31.50
N LYS A 18 15.61 -8.04 30.40
CA LYS A 18 14.85 -8.26 29.15
C LYS A 18 13.66 -9.18 29.36
N GLU A 19 13.81 -10.18 30.21
CA GLU A 19 12.79 -11.20 30.51
C GLU A 19 11.61 -10.63 31.29
N ASN A 20 11.84 -9.58 32.09
CA ASN A 20 10.82 -8.94 32.91
C ASN A 20 10.12 -7.77 32.18
N ARG A 21 10.55 -7.42 30.96
CA ARG A 21 9.89 -6.40 30.14
C ARG A 21 8.62 -6.96 29.52
N LEU A 22 7.50 -6.25 29.69
CA LEU A 22 6.19 -6.67 29.18
C LEU A 22 6.24 -6.86 27.65
N PHE A 23 5.73 -7.99 27.19
CA PHE A 23 5.58 -8.37 25.77
C PHE A 23 6.89 -8.42 24.97
N ASN A 24 8.07 -8.31 25.59
CA ASN A 24 9.35 -8.23 24.89
C ASN A 24 9.57 -9.41 23.95
N THR A 25 9.23 -10.63 24.39
CA THR A 25 9.32 -11.85 23.57
C THR A 25 8.48 -11.77 22.29
N PHE A 26 7.32 -11.14 22.36
CA PHE A 26 6.45 -10.96 21.20
C PHE A 26 6.99 -9.82 20.32
N ILE A 27 7.17 -8.61 20.87
CA ILE A 27 7.57 -7.42 20.09
C ILE A 27 8.93 -7.58 19.42
N ASP A 28 9.91 -8.21 20.08
CA ASP A 28 11.26 -8.41 19.52
C ASP A 28 11.34 -9.64 18.61
N SER A 29 10.23 -10.35 18.39
CA SER A 29 10.23 -11.52 17.54
C SER A 29 10.66 -11.17 16.12
N LYS A 30 11.45 -12.07 15.54
CA LYS A 30 11.87 -12.01 14.13
C LYS A 30 11.00 -12.90 13.23
N GLU A 31 9.98 -13.53 13.80
CA GLU A 31 9.01 -14.31 13.05
C GLU A 31 8.03 -13.40 12.30
N PRO A 32 7.55 -13.80 11.11
CA PRO A 32 7.81 -15.10 10.46
C PRO A 32 9.11 -15.16 9.64
N TYR A 33 9.80 -14.04 9.41
CA TYR A 33 10.92 -13.99 8.47
C TYR A 33 12.12 -14.84 8.88
N LYS A 34 12.39 -14.97 10.17
CA LYS A 34 13.46 -15.85 10.67
C LYS A 34 13.26 -17.30 10.24
N SER A 35 12.10 -17.89 10.52
CA SER A 35 11.79 -19.27 10.13
C SER A 35 11.65 -19.43 8.61
N ILE A 36 11.08 -18.44 7.90
CA ILE A 36 11.04 -18.43 6.42
C ILE A 36 12.43 -18.66 5.84
N PHE A 37 13.42 -17.84 6.21
CA PHE A 37 14.77 -17.95 5.63
C PHE A 37 15.53 -19.19 6.13
N GLN A 38 15.29 -19.62 7.36
CA GLN A 38 15.90 -20.83 7.91
C GLN A 38 15.40 -22.09 7.19
N ASN A 39 14.10 -22.17 6.91
CA ASN A 39 13.46 -23.35 6.33
C ASN A 39 13.39 -23.31 4.80
N ASN A 40 13.63 -22.14 4.19
CA ASN A 40 13.59 -21.93 2.73
C ASN A 40 14.81 -21.14 2.25
N PRO A 41 16.03 -21.72 2.25
CA PRO A 41 17.24 -21.01 1.83
C PRO A 41 17.18 -20.45 0.40
N TRP A 42 16.41 -21.08 -0.49
CA TRP A 42 16.14 -20.64 -1.86
C TRP A 42 15.41 -19.28 -1.96
N MET A 43 14.84 -18.79 -0.85
CA MET A 43 14.19 -17.48 -0.74
C MET A 43 15.11 -16.34 -0.31
N ILE A 44 16.37 -16.61 0.04
CA ILE A 44 17.32 -15.57 0.45
C ILE A 44 17.48 -14.56 -0.71
N PRO A 45 17.23 -13.25 -0.50
CA PRO A 45 17.38 -12.24 -1.55
C PRO A 45 18.81 -12.16 -2.09
N PRO A 46 19.01 -11.78 -3.36
CA PRO A 46 20.34 -11.72 -3.94
C PRO A 46 21.20 -10.62 -3.33
N ASP A 47 22.52 -10.86 -3.25
CA ASP A 47 23.50 -9.82 -2.94
C ASP A 47 23.66 -8.88 -4.15
N ILE A 48 23.07 -7.69 -4.08
CA ILE A 48 23.07 -6.69 -5.16
C ILE A 48 24.47 -6.21 -5.56
N LYS A 49 25.52 -6.57 -4.82
CA LYS A 49 26.92 -6.28 -5.15
C LYS A 49 27.58 -7.35 -6.03
N ARG A 50 26.92 -8.46 -6.29
CA ARG A 50 27.42 -9.60 -7.07
C ARG A 50 26.50 -9.90 -8.24
N PRO A 51 27.03 -10.42 -9.37
CA PRO A 51 26.18 -10.89 -10.47
C PRO A 51 25.11 -11.86 -9.97
N LEU A 52 23.92 -11.79 -10.57
CA LEU A 52 22.82 -12.68 -10.22
C LEU A 52 23.17 -14.14 -10.55
N GLU A 53 23.08 -15.01 -9.55
CA GLU A 53 23.26 -16.46 -9.70
C GLU A 53 21.94 -17.11 -10.13
N TRP A 54 22.01 -18.16 -10.95
CA TRP A 54 20.85 -18.91 -11.45
C TRP A 54 20.88 -20.34 -10.90
N GLY A 55 19.74 -21.00 -10.78
CA GLY A 55 19.60 -22.32 -10.15
C GLY A 55 18.52 -22.35 -9.08
N ASP A 56 18.85 -22.87 -7.89
CA ASP A 56 17.90 -23.07 -6.78
C ASP A 56 17.57 -21.75 -6.04
N HIS A 57 16.94 -20.83 -6.77
CA HIS A 57 16.58 -19.50 -6.29
C HIS A 57 15.17 -19.11 -6.73
N TYR A 58 14.45 -18.38 -5.87
CA TYR A 58 13.07 -17.97 -6.13
C TYR A 58 12.86 -17.11 -7.39
N TRP A 59 13.92 -16.51 -7.93
CA TRP A 59 13.88 -15.71 -9.16
C TRP A 59 14.19 -16.51 -10.43
N ASP A 60 14.73 -17.72 -10.31
CA ASP A 60 14.93 -18.63 -11.44
C ASP A 60 13.72 -19.56 -11.54
N THR A 61 12.59 -18.96 -11.94
CA THR A 61 11.30 -19.64 -12.06
C THR A 61 10.65 -19.30 -13.41
N THR A 62 9.45 -19.82 -13.61
CA THR A 62 8.64 -19.66 -14.81
C THR A 62 7.18 -19.45 -14.46
N VAL A 63 6.36 -19.16 -15.46
CA VAL A 63 4.89 -19.10 -15.33
C VAL A 63 4.29 -20.43 -14.94
N ALA A 64 3.16 -20.38 -14.22
CA ALA A 64 2.45 -21.53 -13.65
C ALA A 64 2.30 -22.73 -14.61
N ARG A 65 1.81 -22.50 -15.83
CA ARG A 65 1.55 -23.56 -16.82
C ARG A 65 2.80 -24.32 -17.28
N LYS A 66 4.00 -23.73 -17.11
CA LYS A 66 5.29 -24.33 -17.46
C LYS A 66 6.01 -24.91 -16.23
N HIS A 67 5.59 -24.52 -15.02
CA HIS A 67 6.29 -24.86 -13.79
C HIS A 67 6.01 -26.30 -13.36
N ASP A 68 7.04 -27.06 -12.99
CA ASP A 68 6.89 -28.50 -12.70
C ASP A 68 5.97 -28.81 -11.52
N TYR A 69 6.11 -28.05 -10.43
CA TYR A 69 5.18 -28.12 -9.30
C TYR A 69 3.77 -27.64 -9.69
N TRP A 70 3.62 -26.43 -10.23
CA TRP A 70 2.31 -25.78 -10.37
C TRP A 70 1.47 -26.15 -11.61
N LYS A 71 2.05 -26.74 -12.67
CA LYS A 71 1.35 -26.99 -13.94
C LYS A 71 0.07 -27.84 -13.85
N ASN A 72 -0.05 -28.64 -12.79
CA ASN A 72 -1.20 -29.51 -12.53
C ASN A 72 -2.18 -28.94 -11.50
N PHE A 73 -1.95 -27.72 -11.03
CA PHE A 73 -2.84 -27.02 -10.10
C PHE A 73 -3.75 -26.05 -10.85
N GLU A 74 -5.00 -25.98 -10.43
CA GLU A 74 -5.94 -24.95 -10.88
C GLU A 74 -5.65 -23.63 -10.17
N LEU A 75 -4.59 -22.95 -10.62
CA LEU A 75 -4.24 -21.60 -10.18
C LEU A 75 -5.15 -20.55 -10.85
N PRO A 76 -5.29 -19.35 -10.25
CA PRO A 76 -6.12 -18.29 -10.80
C PRO A 76 -5.72 -17.95 -12.24
N SER A 77 -6.72 -17.93 -13.13
CA SER A 77 -6.61 -17.43 -14.50
C SER A 77 -7.46 -16.16 -14.66
N PRO A 78 -7.14 -15.27 -15.62
CA PRO A 78 -7.96 -14.10 -15.86
C PRO A 78 -9.42 -14.48 -16.12
N THR A 79 -10.34 -13.86 -15.38
CA THR A 79 -11.77 -14.05 -15.54
C THR A 79 -12.54 -12.76 -15.24
N LYS A 80 -13.76 -12.66 -15.77
CA LYS A 80 -14.72 -11.58 -15.46
C LYS A 80 -15.74 -11.99 -14.39
N ASP A 81 -15.79 -13.27 -14.03
CA ASP A 81 -16.76 -13.80 -13.07
C ASP A 81 -16.35 -13.50 -11.63
N ILE A 82 -17.12 -12.64 -10.97
CA ILE A 82 -16.91 -12.27 -9.56
C ILE A 82 -16.98 -13.46 -8.60
N VAL A 83 -17.73 -14.51 -8.94
CA VAL A 83 -17.78 -15.73 -8.11
C VAL A 83 -16.44 -16.43 -8.13
N GLN A 84 -15.84 -16.62 -9.32
CA GLN A 84 -14.51 -17.20 -9.46
C GLN A 84 -13.43 -16.31 -8.83
N ILE A 85 -13.48 -14.99 -9.05
CA ILE A 85 -12.52 -14.03 -8.47
C ILE A 85 -12.48 -14.15 -6.94
N ARG A 86 -13.64 -14.28 -6.27
CA ARG A 86 -13.71 -14.48 -4.81
C ARG A 86 -13.12 -15.82 -4.38
N GLN A 87 -13.41 -16.89 -5.13
CA GLN A 87 -12.88 -18.22 -4.85
C GLN A 87 -11.36 -18.25 -4.97
N ASP A 88 -10.83 -17.67 -6.04
CA ASP A 88 -9.40 -17.56 -6.32
C ASP A 88 -8.69 -16.76 -5.24
N PHE A 89 -9.17 -15.57 -4.91
CA PHE A 89 -8.58 -14.74 -3.87
C PHE A 89 -8.55 -15.46 -2.52
N LYS A 90 -9.65 -16.11 -2.13
CA LYS A 90 -9.72 -16.84 -0.86
C LYS A 90 -8.78 -18.05 -0.84
N LYS A 91 -8.73 -18.83 -1.92
CA LYS A 91 -7.95 -20.06 -2.01
C LYS A 91 -6.45 -19.80 -2.17
N TRP A 92 -6.09 -18.87 -3.04
CA TRP A 92 -4.73 -18.65 -3.53
C TRP A 92 -4.10 -17.33 -3.10
N GLY A 93 -4.88 -16.41 -2.50
CA GLY A 93 -4.41 -15.13 -1.99
C GLY A 93 -4.32 -14.06 -3.07
N TYR A 94 -4.62 -14.41 -4.31
CA TYR A 94 -4.77 -13.47 -5.42
C TYR A 94 -5.83 -13.93 -6.41
N ALA A 95 -6.32 -12.99 -7.21
CA ALA A 95 -7.23 -13.23 -8.32
C ALA A 95 -6.91 -12.28 -9.49
N LEU A 96 -7.28 -12.68 -10.70
CA LEU A 96 -7.02 -11.93 -11.92
C LEU A 96 -8.33 -11.51 -12.58
N ILE A 97 -8.54 -10.21 -12.69
CA ILE A 97 -9.70 -9.63 -13.37
C ILE A 97 -9.32 -9.43 -14.84
N GLU A 98 -9.93 -10.21 -15.73
CA GLU A 98 -9.74 -10.12 -17.17
C GLU A 98 -10.36 -8.84 -17.74
N ASP A 99 -9.67 -8.20 -18.67
CA ASP A 99 -10.08 -6.92 -19.30
C ASP A 99 -10.55 -5.92 -18.24
N ALA A 100 -9.80 -5.74 -17.17
CA ALA A 100 -10.14 -4.79 -16.12
C ALA A 100 -9.91 -3.34 -16.57
N LEU A 101 -8.99 -3.15 -17.50
CA LEU A 101 -8.80 -1.94 -18.31
C LEU A 101 -9.08 -2.28 -19.78
N SER A 102 -9.70 -1.34 -20.51
CA SER A 102 -9.76 -1.43 -21.97
C SER A 102 -8.40 -1.15 -22.61
N GLU A 103 -8.22 -1.48 -23.89
CA GLU A 103 -6.98 -1.19 -24.63
C GLU A 103 -6.59 0.31 -24.56
N ILE A 104 -7.56 1.20 -24.70
CA ILE A 104 -7.34 2.66 -24.59
C ILE A 104 -6.94 3.04 -23.16
N GLN A 105 -7.56 2.43 -22.14
CA GLN A 105 -7.20 2.67 -20.74
C GLN A 105 -5.77 2.18 -20.44
N CYS A 106 -5.38 1.01 -20.95
CA CYS A 106 -4.01 0.50 -20.86
C CYS A 106 -3.01 1.47 -21.49
N GLN A 107 -3.28 1.93 -22.71
CA GLN A 107 -2.40 2.84 -23.43
C GLN A 107 -2.26 4.17 -22.71
N ASN A 108 -3.36 4.77 -22.26
CA ASN A 108 -3.35 6.02 -21.50
C ASN A 108 -2.55 5.88 -20.20
N PHE A 109 -2.73 4.76 -19.49
CA PHE A 109 -2.01 4.48 -18.25
C PHE A 109 -0.50 4.33 -18.50
N LEU A 110 -0.13 3.43 -19.42
CA LEU A 110 1.27 3.09 -19.67
C LEU A 110 2.05 4.29 -20.24
N ASN A 111 1.50 4.98 -21.24
CA ASN A 111 2.15 6.15 -21.83
C ASN A 111 2.44 7.20 -20.75
N ARG A 112 1.46 7.46 -19.87
CA ARG A 112 1.63 8.47 -18.82
C ARG A 112 2.71 8.08 -17.80
N VAL A 113 2.78 6.81 -17.41
CA VAL A 113 3.85 6.31 -16.52
C VAL A 113 5.21 6.42 -17.21
N LEU A 114 5.34 6.00 -18.47
CA LEU A 114 6.60 6.06 -19.22
C LEU A 114 7.10 7.50 -19.39
N GLU A 115 6.21 8.42 -19.78
CA GLU A 115 6.53 9.85 -19.88
C GLU A 115 6.98 10.42 -18.53
N GLN A 116 6.28 10.08 -17.43
CA GLN A 116 6.66 10.54 -16.10
C GLN A 116 8.02 9.99 -15.68
N ALA A 117 8.26 8.69 -15.89
CA ALA A 117 9.51 8.03 -15.54
C ALA A 117 10.70 8.68 -16.28
N ALA A 118 10.55 8.89 -17.60
CA ALA A 118 11.54 9.58 -18.42
C ALA A 118 11.77 11.03 -17.95
N GLY A 119 10.71 11.76 -17.63
CA GLY A 119 10.79 13.12 -17.10
C GLY A 119 11.51 13.19 -15.75
N GLU A 120 11.23 12.26 -14.83
CA GLU A 120 11.92 12.19 -13.54
C GLU A 120 13.41 11.89 -13.70
N LYS A 121 13.77 11.02 -14.63
CA LYS A 121 15.19 10.75 -14.97
C LYS A 121 15.89 11.98 -15.53
N LEU A 122 15.26 12.70 -16.45
CA LEU A 122 15.81 13.96 -16.99
C LEU A 122 15.96 15.05 -15.92
N ALA A 123 15.07 15.05 -14.92
CA ALA A 123 15.12 15.96 -13.79
C ALA A 123 16.08 15.52 -12.67
N GLY A 124 16.66 14.32 -12.74
CA GLY A 124 17.48 13.74 -11.66
C GLY A 124 16.69 13.40 -10.40
N LEU A 125 15.41 13.04 -10.56
CA LEU A 125 14.45 12.71 -9.51
C LEU A 125 14.05 11.22 -9.52
N ASP A 126 14.61 10.43 -10.43
CA ASP A 126 14.23 9.02 -10.57
C ASP A 126 14.59 8.20 -9.32
N ALA A 127 13.57 7.59 -8.72
CA ALA A 127 13.75 6.74 -7.55
C ALA A 127 14.23 5.34 -7.98
N GLN A 128 15.54 5.17 -8.11
CA GLN A 128 16.16 3.90 -8.48
C GLN A 128 16.07 2.87 -7.35
N THR A 129 15.54 1.69 -7.68
CA THR A 129 15.58 0.50 -6.83
C THR A 129 16.53 -0.56 -7.42
N PRO A 130 16.84 -1.64 -6.68
CA PRO A 130 17.58 -2.76 -7.25
C PRO A 130 16.94 -3.38 -8.48
N SER A 131 15.61 -3.28 -8.65
CA SER A 131 14.85 -3.85 -9.78
C SER A 131 14.65 -2.89 -10.95
N GLY A 132 14.63 -1.58 -10.70
CA GLY A 132 14.34 -0.54 -11.70
C GLY A 132 13.79 0.72 -11.05
N GLN A 133 13.39 1.69 -11.87
CA GLN A 133 12.78 2.93 -11.38
C GLN A 133 11.40 2.70 -10.74
N TYR A 134 11.16 3.31 -9.57
CA TYR A 134 9.82 3.53 -9.03
C TYR A 134 9.32 4.93 -9.37
N VAL A 135 8.04 5.04 -9.71
CA VAL A 135 7.35 6.33 -9.88
C VAL A 135 6.35 6.48 -8.74
N HIS A 136 6.71 7.32 -7.77
CA HIS A 136 5.95 7.54 -6.54
C HIS A 136 4.84 8.58 -6.72
N THR A 137 3.90 8.61 -5.76
CA THR A 137 2.85 9.63 -5.66
C THR A 137 2.13 9.85 -7.00
N LEU A 138 1.69 8.77 -7.65
CA LEU A 138 1.13 8.79 -9.01
C LEU A 138 -0.02 9.78 -9.18
N ILE A 139 -0.77 10.05 -8.11
CA ILE A 139 -1.89 11.00 -8.13
C ILE A 139 -1.51 12.40 -8.66
N ASN A 140 -0.28 12.86 -8.41
CA ASN A 140 0.21 14.14 -8.91
C ASN A 140 0.66 14.08 -10.37
N LYS A 141 0.81 12.87 -10.91
CA LYS A 141 1.48 12.63 -12.18
C LYS A 141 0.50 12.49 -13.33
N GLY A 142 -0.80 12.60 -13.12
CA GLY A 142 -1.79 12.56 -14.21
C GLY A 142 -3.20 12.28 -13.70
N GLU A 143 -4.20 12.82 -14.39
CA GLU A 143 -5.60 12.65 -13.96
C GLU A 143 -6.05 11.19 -13.92
N VAL A 144 -5.49 10.36 -14.82
CA VAL A 144 -5.77 8.92 -14.88
C VAL A 144 -5.54 8.25 -13.52
N PHE A 145 -4.51 8.65 -12.77
CA PHE A 145 -4.18 8.00 -11.50
C PHE A 145 -5.13 8.38 -10.36
N GLY A 146 -5.62 9.62 -10.33
CA GLY A 146 -6.70 10.01 -9.42
C GLY A 146 -7.97 9.19 -9.69
N LYS A 147 -8.31 9.02 -10.97
CA LYS A 147 -9.45 8.18 -11.40
C LYS A 147 -9.25 6.71 -11.06
N CYS A 148 -8.02 6.18 -11.11
CA CYS A 148 -7.70 4.83 -10.62
C CYS A 148 -7.93 4.69 -9.11
N ILE A 149 -7.48 5.66 -8.29
CA ILE A 149 -7.73 5.67 -6.84
C ILE A 149 -9.22 5.64 -6.53
N GLU A 150 -10.03 6.33 -7.34
CA GLU A 150 -11.49 6.32 -7.22
C GLU A 150 -12.17 5.09 -7.81
N GLN A 151 -11.45 4.21 -8.50
CA GLN A 151 -12.02 3.14 -9.32
C GLN A 151 -13.09 3.67 -10.29
N ASN A 152 -12.81 4.82 -10.92
CA ASN A 152 -13.72 5.44 -11.87
C ASN A 152 -13.72 4.65 -13.20
N PRO A 153 -14.90 4.23 -13.72
CA PRO A 153 -15.03 3.51 -14.98
C PRO A 153 -14.36 4.14 -16.20
N GLU A 154 -14.15 5.46 -16.22
CA GLU A 154 -13.43 6.15 -17.30
C GLU A 154 -11.96 5.74 -17.39
N ALA A 155 -11.30 5.49 -16.26
CA ALA A 155 -9.91 5.04 -16.21
C ALA A 155 -9.78 3.53 -15.98
N VAL A 156 -10.78 2.91 -15.34
CA VAL A 156 -10.77 1.51 -14.94
C VAL A 156 -12.14 0.89 -15.21
N GLN A 157 -12.34 0.24 -16.36
CA GLN A 157 -13.68 -0.26 -16.70
C GLN A 157 -14.25 -1.28 -15.70
N ALA A 158 -13.40 -2.07 -15.03
CA ALA A 158 -13.81 -2.95 -13.93
C ALA A 158 -13.99 -2.23 -12.57
N GLY A 159 -13.97 -0.90 -12.53
CA GLY A 159 -13.95 -0.12 -11.30
C GLY A 159 -15.10 -0.42 -10.33
N VAL A 160 -16.31 -0.68 -10.84
CA VAL A 160 -17.46 -1.10 -10.01
C VAL A 160 -17.22 -2.46 -9.35
N LEU A 161 -16.65 -3.41 -10.08
CA LEU A 161 -16.32 -4.74 -9.55
C LEU A 161 -15.27 -4.60 -8.44
N ILE A 162 -14.18 -3.87 -8.70
CA ILE A 162 -13.08 -3.67 -7.75
C ILE A 162 -13.56 -2.96 -6.49
N GLU A 163 -14.37 -1.90 -6.63
CA GLU A 163 -14.95 -1.17 -5.50
C GLU A 163 -15.77 -2.08 -4.58
N ASN A 164 -16.64 -2.94 -5.14
CA ASN A 164 -17.44 -3.88 -4.36
C ASN A 164 -16.56 -4.97 -3.71
N PHE A 165 -15.58 -5.48 -4.44
CA PHE A 165 -14.62 -6.45 -3.90
C PHE A 165 -13.81 -5.89 -2.72
N LEU A 166 -13.34 -4.64 -2.82
CA LEU A 166 -12.65 -3.96 -1.71
C LEU A 166 -13.58 -3.68 -0.52
N ASN A 167 -14.85 -3.36 -0.78
CA ASN A 167 -15.85 -3.20 0.28
C ASN A 167 -16.12 -4.51 1.04
N GLU A 168 -16.01 -5.66 0.38
CA GLU A 168 -16.17 -6.99 1.00
C GLU A 168 -14.93 -7.42 1.79
N THR A 169 -13.74 -7.07 1.30
CA THR A 169 -12.47 -7.52 1.90
C THR A 169 -11.99 -6.61 3.04
N LEU A 170 -12.07 -5.29 2.86
CA LEU A 170 -11.60 -4.30 3.83
C LEU A 170 -12.73 -3.63 4.61
N GLY A 171 -13.96 -3.73 4.10
CA GLY A 171 -15.10 -2.96 4.58
C GLY A 171 -15.31 -1.68 3.75
N LYS A 172 -16.50 -1.09 3.89
CA LYS A 172 -16.78 0.22 3.27
C LYS A 172 -15.89 1.29 3.86
N GLY A 173 -15.51 2.25 3.02
CA GLY A 173 -14.67 3.37 3.45
C GLY A 173 -13.18 3.05 3.52
N TRP A 174 -12.70 2.01 2.84
CA TRP A 174 -11.27 1.80 2.64
C TRP A 174 -10.56 3.05 2.06
N ILE A 175 -9.27 3.19 2.30
CA ILE A 175 -8.47 4.32 1.79
C ILE A 175 -7.27 3.80 1.00
N CYS A 176 -6.76 4.63 0.11
CA CYS A 176 -5.53 4.37 -0.62
C CYS A 176 -4.34 4.56 0.34
N HIS A 177 -3.64 3.47 0.64
CA HIS A 177 -2.45 3.48 1.47
C HIS A 177 -1.25 4.05 0.72
N SER A 178 -1.11 3.66 -0.55
CA SER A 178 -0.07 4.10 -1.49
C SER A 178 -0.50 3.78 -2.92
N PHE A 179 -0.01 4.55 -3.89
CA PHE A 179 -0.15 4.23 -5.31
C PHE A 179 1.09 4.65 -6.09
N LEU A 180 1.85 3.66 -6.55
CA LEU A 180 3.13 3.86 -7.24
C LEU A 180 3.28 2.87 -8.41
N ALA A 181 4.10 3.23 -9.40
CA ALA A 181 4.48 2.33 -10.49
C ALA A 181 5.84 1.69 -10.20
N ASN A 182 5.91 0.37 -10.41
CA ASN A 182 7.08 -0.47 -10.17
C ASN A 182 7.73 -0.82 -11.51
N GLY A 183 8.89 -0.25 -11.81
CA GLY A 183 9.70 -0.59 -12.98
C GLY A 183 10.54 -1.84 -12.75
N ALA A 184 10.69 -2.66 -13.79
CA ALA A 184 11.79 -3.62 -13.89
C ALA A 184 12.55 -3.42 -15.19
N GLU A 185 13.87 -3.37 -15.07
CA GLU A 185 14.77 -3.07 -16.18
C GLU A 185 15.75 -4.22 -16.40
N LYS A 186 16.30 -4.31 -17.61
CA LYS A 186 17.31 -5.32 -17.94
C LYS A 186 18.54 -5.21 -17.04
N GLY A 187 19.03 -6.35 -16.58
CA GLY A 187 20.27 -6.42 -15.77
C GLY A 187 20.10 -5.95 -14.33
N LYS A 188 18.87 -5.69 -13.89
CA LYS A 188 18.51 -5.39 -12.50
C LYS A 188 18.08 -6.65 -11.73
N TYR A 189 17.97 -6.53 -10.42
CA TYR A 189 17.77 -7.65 -9.48
C TYR A 189 16.28 -7.84 -9.13
N PRO A 190 15.85 -9.07 -8.80
CA PRO A 190 14.52 -9.30 -8.24
C PRO A 190 14.40 -8.64 -6.86
N GLN A 191 13.18 -8.30 -6.45
CA GLN A 191 12.93 -7.95 -5.05
C GLN A 191 12.98 -9.20 -4.18
N GLY A 192 13.37 -9.06 -2.91
CA GLY A 192 13.10 -10.09 -1.91
C GLY A 192 11.60 -10.35 -1.81
N LEU A 193 11.18 -11.62 -1.68
CA LEU A 193 9.77 -11.94 -1.47
C LEU A 193 9.32 -11.42 -0.11
N HIS A 194 8.20 -10.70 -0.10
CA HIS A 194 7.69 -10.00 1.07
C HIS A 194 6.17 -10.00 1.13
N MET A 195 5.65 -9.60 2.29
CA MET A 195 4.25 -9.24 2.50
C MET A 195 4.14 -7.73 2.63
N ASP A 196 3.17 -7.13 1.95
CA ASP A 196 2.87 -5.70 2.14
C ASP A 196 2.24 -5.41 3.50
N GLN A 197 1.63 -6.43 4.13
CA GLN A 197 1.20 -6.37 5.53
C GLN A 197 2.36 -6.61 6.53
N GLY A 198 3.60 -6.77 6.05
CA GLY A 198 4.79 -6.97 6.89
C GLY A 198 4.98 -5.96 8.04
N PRO A 199 4.58 -4.68 7.93
CA PRO A 199 4.63 -3.75 9.07
C PRO A 199 3.76 -4.13 10.27
N LEU A 200 2.81 -5.07 10.12
CA LEU A 200 2.07 -5.64 11.25
C LEU A 200 2.80 -6.79 11.94
N SER A 201 3.94 -7.28 11.43
CA SER A 201 4.64 -8.38 12.10
C SER A 201 5.08 -7.98 13.52
N PRO A 202 4.94 -8.89 14.50
CA PRO A 202 4.58 -10.31 14.35
C PRO A 202 3.09 -10.62 14.48
N TRP A 203 2.20 -9.61 14.46
CA TRP A 203 0.75 -9.85 14.42
C TRP A 203 0.32 -10.40 13.06
N MET A 204 -0.58 -11.38 13.10
CA MET A 204 -1.27 -11.91 11.93
C MET A 204 -2.78 -11.73 12.06
N THR A 205 -3.38 -11.04 11.09
CA THR A 205 -4.83 -10.92 10.97
C THR A 205 -5.37 -12.21 10.34
N GLU A 206 -6.23 -12.95 11.03
CA GLU A 206 -6.71 -14.27 10.57
C GLU A 206 -7.90 -14.14 9.60
N GLU A 207 -9.01 -13.57 10.09
CA GLU A 207 -10.32 -13.55 9.41
C GLU A 207 -10.37 -12.70 8.14
N SER A 208 -9.64 -11.58 8.12
CA SER A 208 -9.68 -10.60 7.03
C SER A 208 -8.34 -9.88 6.96
N PRO A 209 -7.83 -9.58 5.75
CA PRO A 209 -6.61 -8.81 5.61
C PRO A 209 -6.82 -7.36 6.09
N ALA A 210 -5.76 -6.74 6.60
CA ALA A 210 -5.72 -5.30 6.86
C ALA A 210 -5.38 -4.50 5.59
N LEU A 211 -4.79 -5.17 4.59
CA LEU A 211 -4.36 -4.58 3.33
C LEU A 211 -4.74 -5.47 2.14
N VAL A 212 -5.31 -4.89 1.09
CA VAL A 212 -5.55 -5.55 -0.20
C VAL A 212 -4.99 -4.68 -1.30
N ASN A 213 -4.18 -5.28 -2.17
CA ASN A 213 -3.58 -4.59 -3.30
C ASN A 213 -4.44 -4.73 -4.56
N THR A 214 -4.43 -3.66 -5.35
CA THR A 214 -4.94 -3.58 -6.72
C THR A 214 -3.75 -3.29 -7.62
N MET A 215 -3.24 -4.29 -8.33
CA MET A 215 -2.13 -4.14 -9.27
C MET A 215 -2.64 -3.99 -10.69
N TYR A 216 -2.35 -2.85 -11.29
CA TYR A 216 -2.62 -2.52 -12.69
C TYR A 216 -1.51 -3.06 -13.57
N ILE A 217 -1.88 -3.88 -14.57
CA ILE A 217 -0.97 -4.52 -15.51
C ILE A 217 -1.26 -3.95 -16.91
N PRO A 218 -0.67 -2.80 -17.29
CA PRO A 218 -1.03 -2.09 -18.51
C PRO A 218 -0.29 -2.62 -19.77
N GLN A 219 0.55 -3.64 -19.62
CA GLN A 219 1.27 -4.34 -20.68
C GLN A 219 1.31 -5.84 -20.39
N ASP A 220 1.49 -6.68 -21.40
CA ASP A 220 1.67 -8.14 -21.18
C ASP A 220 2.83 -8.40 -20.22
N VAL A 221 2.66 -9.33 -19.29
CA VAL A 221 3.70 -9.76 -18.34
C VAL A 221 3.84 -11.27 -18.33
N ASN A 222 5.07 -11.74 -18.19
CA ASN A 222 5.43 -13.16 -18.14
C ASN A 222 6.83 -13.35 -17.53
N GLU A 223 7.38 -14.56 -17.59
CA GLU A 223 8.72 -14.89 -17.06
C GLU A 223 9.89 -14.21 -17.79
N GLU A 224 9.68 -13.70 -19.00
CA GLU A 224 10.73 -13.07 -19.81
C GLU A 224 10.90 -11.60 -19.42
N ASN A 225 9.81 -10.86 -19.25
CA ASN A 225 9.85 -9.42 -18.95
C ASN A 225 9.70 -9.06 -17.47
N GLY A 226 9.77 -10.07 -16.60
CA GLY A 226 9.73 -9.89 -15.16
C GLY A 226 8.32 -9.66 -14.61
N GLY A 227 7.35 -10.49 -15.01
CA GLY A 227 6.06 -10.59 -14.34
C GLY A 227 6.21 -10.93 -12.86
N THR A 228 5.44 -10.25 -12.01
CA THR A 228 5.51 -10.32 -10.53
C THR A 228 5.68 -11.76 -10.03
N LEU A 229 6.64 -11.98 -9.14
CA LEU A 229 6.82 -13.25 -8.43
C LEU A 229 5.72 -13.39 -7.38
N VAL A 230 5.14 -14.58 -7.30
CA VAL A 230 4.08 -14.92 -6.33
C VAL A 230 4.31 -16.32 -5.81
N ILE A 231 4.05 -16.56 -4.52
CA ILE A 231 3.87 -17.92 -3.97
C ILE A 231 2.38 -18.15 -3.75
N PRO A 232 1.68 -18.85 -4.68
CA PRO A 232 0.25 -19.10 -4.56
C PRO A 232 -0.12 -19.77 -3.23
N GLY A 233 -1.10 -19.21 -2.52
CA GLY A 233 -1.60 -19.75 -1.27
C GLY A 233 -0.75 -19.45 -0.02
N SER A 234 0.36 -18.69 -0.15
CA SER A 234 1.23 -18.42 1.00
C SER A 234 0.53 -17.61 2.10
N HIS A 235 -0.48 -16.80 1.76
CA HIS A 235 -1.27 -16.05 2.74
C HIS A 235 -1.92 -16.98 3.78
N LYS A 236 -2.35 -18.18 3.38
CA LYS A 236 -2.89 -19.19 4.30
C LYS A 236 -1.82 -19.78 5.21
N ILE A 237 -0.62 -20.02 4.68
CA ILE A 237 0.51 -20.50 5.49
C ILE A 237 0.84 -19.48 6.58
N MET A 238 0.82 -18.18 6.24
CA MET A 238 1.01 -17.10 7.22
C MET A 238 -0.12 -17.04 8.26
N ILE A 239 -1.37 -17.28 7.84
CA ILE A 239 -2.52 -17.34 8.74
C ILE A 239 -2.42 -18.53 9.69
N ASP A 240 -2.11 -19.72 9.16
CA ASP A 240 -2.03 -20.97 9.92
C ASP A 240 -0.92 -20.93 10.97
N ALA A 241 0.21 -20.27 10.67
CA ALA A 241 1.26 -20.02 11.65
C ALA A 241 0.80 -19.07 12.77
N GLY A 242 -0.07 -18.11 12.46
CA GLY A 242 -0.62 -17.17 13.42
C GLY A 242 0.39 -16.11 13.88
N SER A 243 -0.01 -15.33 14.89
CA SER A 243 0.84 -14.25 15.41
C SER A 243 2.07 -14.84 16.09
N ASN A 244 3.27 -14.39 15.71
CA ASN A 244 4.55 -14.92 16.19
C ASN A 244 4.77 -16.42 15.86
N GLY A 245 4.10 -16.95 14.85
CA GLY A 245 4.25 -18.34 14.41
C GLY A 245 5.48 -18.59 13.54
N GLU A 246 6.00 -19.81 13.61
CA GLU A 246 7.07 -20.28 12.73
C GLU A 246 6.50 -20.79 11.39
N ILE A 247 7.19 -20.47 10.30
CA ILE A 247 6.86 -20.90 8.95
C ILE A 247 7.76 -22.09 8.57
N GLY A 248 7.15 -23.18 8.13
CA GLY A 248 7.84 -24.34 7.60
C GLY A 248 8.33 -24.16 6.15
N GLU A 249 8.39 -25.27 5.41
CA GLU A 249 8.66 -25.24 3.97
C GLU A 249 7.54 -24.54 3.20
N LEU A 250 7.93 -23.70 2.25
CA LEU A 250 7.03 -22.94 1.39
C LEU A 250 7.01 -23.56 -0.02
N PRO A 251 5.85 -23.53 -0.71
CA PRO A 251 5.79 -23.84 -2.13
C PRO A 251 6.69 -22.90 -2.96
N PRO A 252 7.16 -23.34 -4.14
CA PRO A 252 8.02 -22.52 -4.99
C PRO A 252 7.27 -21.31 -5.56
N ALA A 253 8.00 -20.22 -5.82
CA ALA A 253 7.45 -19.04 -6.48
C ALA A 253 7.23 -19.29 -7.98
N ILE A 254 6.30 -18.52 -8.58
CA ILE A 254 6.08 -18.46 -10.03
C ILE A 254 6.15 -17.01 -10.52
N ASN A 255 6.43 -16.83 -11.80
CA ASN A 255 6.13 -15.56 -12.48
C ASN A 255 4.63 -15.48 -12.80
N LEU A 256 4.03 -14.33 -12.54
CA LEU A 256 2.70 -14.01 -13.03
C LEU A 256 2.71 -13.89 -14.57
N GLU A 257 1.81 -14.62 -15.23
CA GLU A 257 1.49 -14.45 -16.65
C GLU A 257 0.14 -13.72 -16.76
N ALA A 258 0.10 -12.56 -17.42
CA ALA A 258 -1.13 -11.83 -17.62
C ALA A 258 -1.07 -10.96 -18.88
N LYS A 259 -2.22 -10.77 -19.54
CA LYS A 259 -2.36 -9.86 -20.66
C LYS A 259 -2.52 -8.42 -20.20
N ALA A 260 -2.07 -7.48 -21.03
CA ALA A 260 -2.33 -6.05 -20.83
C ALA A 260 -3.82 -5.81 -20.55
N GLY A 261 -4.11 -5.03 -19.52
CA GLY A 261 -5.46 -4.72 -19.07
C GLY A 261 -5.99 -5.63 -17.96
N THR A 262 -5.25 -6.67 -17.59
CA THR A 262 -5.55 -7.45 -16.39
C THR A 262 -5.32 -6.59 -15.14
N ILE A 263 -6.18 -6.73 -14.12
CA ILE A 263 -5.88 -6.25 -12.77
C ILE A 263 -5.73 -7.46 -11.85
N MET A 264 -4.62 -7.51 -11.11
CA MET A 264 -4.42 -8.50 -10.06
C MET A 264 -4.87 -7.92 -8.72
N MET A 265 -5.83 -8.59 -8.08
CA MET A 265 -6.21 -8.33 -6.69
C MET A 265 -5.44 -9.30 -5.81
N PHE A 266 -4.73 -8.83 -4.78
CA PHE A 266 -4.03 -9.75 -3.88
C PHE A 266 -3.99 -9.31 -2.43
N ASP A 267 -3.99 -10.32 -1.57
CA ASP A 267 -3.98 -10.21 -0.12
C ASP A 267 -2.63 -9.67 0.37
N GLY A 268 -2.64 -8.71 1.29
CA GLY A 268 -1.41 -8.14 1.86
C GLY A 268 -0.51 -9.15 2.58
N ARG A 269 -1.01 -10.35 2.88
CA ARG A 269 -0.27 -11.47 3.48
C ARG A 269 0.34 -12.42 2.44
N LEU A 270 0.09 -12.21 1.14
CA LEU A 270 0.67 -13.01 0.06
C LEU A 270 2.14 -12.65 -0.13
N LEU A 271 3.01 -13.66 -0.21
CA LEU A 271 4.42 -13.50 -0.53
C LEU A 271 4.56 -13.22 -2.02
N HIS A 272 5.18 -12.09 -2.32
CA HIS A 272 5.35 -11.62 -3.68
C HIS A 272 6.58 -10.71 -3.82
N GLY A 273 6.96 -10.39 -5.05
CA GLY A 273 8.02 -9.43 -5.34
C GLY A 273 8.21 -9.20 -6.83
N THR A 274 8.87 -8.11 -7.20
CA THR A 274 9.26 -7.86 -8.59
C THR A 274 10.24 -8.92 -9.09
N ALA A 275 9.97 -9.50 -10.28
CA ALA A 275 10.85 -10.45 -10.94
C ALA A 275 11.96 -9.77 -11.76
N VAL A 276 12.96 -10.58 -12.16
CA VAL A 276 13.99 -10.19 -13.12
C VAL A 276 13.36 -9.93 -14.48
N ASN A 277 13.72 -8.80 -15.09
CA ASN A 277 13.39 -8.52 -16.49
C ASN A 277 14.59 -8.91 -17.38
N LYS A 278 14.36 -9.83 -18.33
CA LYS A 278 15.37 -10.33 -19.28
C LYS A 278 15.29 -9.62 -20.65
N THR A 279 14.25 -8.82 -20.88
CA THR A 279 14.05 -8.08 -22.14
C THR A 279 14.74 -6.71 -22.09
N ASP A 280 14.88 -6.06 -23.25
CA ASP A 280 15.48 -4.72 -23.36
C ASP A 280 14.53 -3.58 -23.01
N GLU A 281 13.23 -3.85 -22.94
CA GLU A 281 12.21 -2.85 -22.63
C GLU A 281 11.93 -2.80 -21.13
N VAL A 282 11.77 -1.59 -20.59
CA VAL A 282 11.30 -1.43 -19.21
C VAL A 282 9.86 -1.95 -19.10
N ARG A 283 9.61 -2.73 -18.06
CA ARG A 283 8.27 -3.20 -17.73
C ARG A 283 7.74 -2.39 -16.56
N PHE A 284 6.56 -1.81 -16.68
CA PHE A 284 5.86 -1.20 -15.55
C PHE A 284 4.59 -1.97 -15.20
N VAL A 285 4.40 -2.18 -13.89
CA VAL A 285 3.10 -2.43 -13.28
C VAL A 285 2.88 -1.33 -12.25
N ALA A 286 1.65 -1.11 -11.79
CA ALA A 286 1.40 -0.15 -10.71
C ALA A 286 0.57 -0.78 -9.61
N THR A 287 1.03 -0.64 -8.38
CA THR A 287 0.39 -1.26 -7.22
C THR A 287 -0.27 -0.17 -6.39
N MET A 288 -1.61 -0.25 -6.30
CA MET A 288 -2.39 0.55 -5.36
C MET A 288 -2.72 -0.31 -4.14
N SER A 289 -2.10 0.01 -3.01
CA SER A 289 -2.38 -0.65 -1.75
C SER A 289 -3.58 0.00 -1.09
N ASN A 290 -4.54 -0.79 -0.63
CA ASN A 290 -5.75 -0.32 0.02
C ASN A 290 -5.80 -0.83 1.46
N VAL A 291 -6.19 0.04 2.39
CA VAL A 291 -6.25 -0.28 3.82
C VAL A 291 -7.56 0.20 4.43
N LYS A 292 -7.82 -0.23 5.66
CA LYS A 292 -8.96 0.28 6.45
C LYS A 292 -8.77 1.77 6.78
N PRO A 293 -9.85 2.56 6.90
CA PRO A 293 -9.77 4.02 7.06
C PRO A 293 -9.07 4.53 8.32
N TRP A 294 -8.97 3.69 9.36
CA TRP A 294 -8.26 4.04 10.60
C TRP A 294 -6.75 3.81 10.52
N MET A 295 -6.26 3.16 9.45
CA MET A 295 -4.84 2.89 9.27
C MET A 295 -4.11 4.12 8.74
N ARG A 296 -2.90 4.34 9.23
CA ARG A 296 -2.02 5.37 8.68
C ARG A 296 -1.58 4.97 7.27
N THR A 297 -1.63 5.90 6.32
CA THR A 297 -1.17 5.71 4.94
C THR A 297 0.36 5.69 4.85
N GLN A 298 0.92 4.94 3.89
CA GLN A 298 2.36 4.95 3.60
C GLN A 298 2.73 6.23 2.84
N GLU A 299 1.96 6.58 1.83
CA GLU A 299 2.05 7.89 1.20
C GLU A 299 1.39 8.92 2.12
N ASN A 300 2.12 9.99 2.45
CA ASN A 300 1.56 11.07 3.25
C ASN A 300 0.76 12.01 2.35
N TRP A 301 -0.46 11.61 1.99
CA TRP A 301 -1.31 12.38 1.07
C TRP A 301 -1.63 13.79 1.58
N VAL A 302 -1.77 13.94 2.90
CA VAL A 302 -2.01 15.24 3.53
C VAL A 302 -0.87 16.21 3.30
N LEU A 303 0.35 15.76 3.01
CA LEU A 303 1.48 16.61 2.63
C LEU A 303 1.75 16.58 1.12
N SER A 304 1.83 15.40 0.52
CA SER A 304 2.40 15.20 -0.81
C SER A 304 1.47 15.56 -1.96
N VAL A 305 0.15 15.59 -1.76
CA VAL A 305 -0.79 15.88 -2.86
C VAL A 305 -0.69 17.35 -3.25
N ASP A 306 -0.58 17.58 -4.56
CA ASP A 306 -0.48 18.91 -5.14
C ASP A 306 -1.79 19.71 -4.93
N PRO A 307 -1.73 21.02 -4.59
CA PRO A 307 -2.91 21.85 -4.39
C PRO A 307 -3.89 21.85 -5.57
N GLU A 308 -3.42 21.78 -6.81
CA GLU A 308 -4.29 21.73 -8.00
C GLU A 308 -5.07 20.40 -8.06
N VAL A 309 -4.42 19.30 -7.67
CA VAL A 309 -5.10 17.99 -7.53
C VAL A 309 -6.14 18.05 -6.41
N LEU A 310 -5.80 18.65 -5.27
CA LEU A 310 -6.74 18.81 -4.15
C LEU A 310 -7.93 19.69 -4.53
N ASN A 311 -7.72 20.74 -5.31
CA ASN A 311 -8.77 21.68 -5.69
C ASN A 311 -9.84 21.00 -6.57
N ARG A 312 -9.43 20.14 -7.50
CA ARG A 312 -10.33 19.38 -8.38
C ARG A 312 -10.77 18.03 -7.82
N ALA A 313 -10.29 17.63 -6.64
CA ALA A 313 -10.60 16.33 -6.06
C ALA A 313 -12.09 16.18 -5.73
N SER A 314 -12.68 15.06 -6.15
CA SER A 314 -14.05 14.71 -5.77
C SER A 314 -14.13 14.40 -4.27
N PRO A 315 -15.34 14.40 -3.66
CA PRO A 315 -15.52 13.89 -2.30
C PRO A 315 -15.00 12.46 -2.09
N LYS A 316 -15.07 11.62 -3.12
CA LYS A 316 -14.56 10.24 -3.07
C LYS A 316 -13.03 10.24 -3.07
N LEU A 317 -12.38 11.00 -3.94
CA LEU A 317 -10.91 11.08 -3.96
C LEU A 317 -10.36 11.64 -2.64
N LEU A 318 -10.96 12.73 -2.11
CA LEU A 318 -10.59 13.29 -0.80
C LEU A 318 -10.67 12.22 0.30
N HIS A 319 -11.77 11.46 0.33
CA HIS A 319 -11.92 10.35 1.25
C HIS A 319 -10.82 9.28 1.05
N ARG A 320 -10.56 8.84 -0.20
CA ARG A 320 -9.55 7.81 -0.48
C ARG A 320 -8.13 8.24 -0.12
N MET A 321 -7.84 9.54 -0.15
CA MET A 321 -6.56 10.10 0.30
C MET A 321 -6.46 10.24 1.82
N GLY A 322 -7.49 9.87 2.58
CA GLY A 322 -7.50 10.08 4.02
C GLY A 322 -7.60 11.55 4.43
N LEU A 323 -8.13 12.44 3.57
CA LEU A 323 -8.44 13.84 3.93
C LEU A 323 -9.73 13.93 4.75
N GLN A 324 -9.83 13.05 5.74
CA GLN A 324 -10.91 12.98 6.71
C GLN A 324 -10.32 12.82 8.10
N ALA A 325 -10.59 13.78 8.97
CA ALA A 325 -10.43 13.66 10.39
C ALA A 325 -11.58 12.83 10.97
N LEU A 326 -11.24 11.80 11.72
CA LEU A 326 -12.17 10.96 12.48
C LEU A 326 -11.53 10.55 13.81
N THR A 327 -12.36 10.13 14.77
CA THR A 327 -11.94 9.75 16.13
C THR A 327 -10.72 8.82 16.16
N TYR A 328 -10.66 7.86 15.22
CA TYR A 328 -9.58 6.87 15.13
C TYR A 328 -8.69 7.04 13.89
N GLY A 329 -8.70 8.20 13.23
CA GLY A 329 -8.03 8.38 11.93
C GLY A 329 -7.54 9.80 11.67
N SER A 330 -6.89 10.41 12.66
CA SER A 330 -6.16 11.69 12.53
C SER A 330 -7.02 12.96 12.64
N THR A 331 -7.51 13.25 13.85
CA THR A 331 -8.17 14.54 14.15
C THR A 331 -7.24 15.73 13.92
N VAL A 332 -7.81 16.91 13.66
CA VAL A 332 -7.05 18.18 13.52
C VAL A 332 -7.42 19.10 14.67
N GLU A 333 -6.56 19.20 15.69
CA GLU A 333 -6.85 19.97 16.92
C GLU A 333 -8.22 19.60 17.54
N GLY A 334 -8.56 18.31 17.50
CA GLY A 334 -9.85 17.75 17.96
C GLY A 334 -11.02 17.91 16.97
N PHE A 335 -10.84 18.61 15.84
CA PHE A 335 -11.81 18.57 14.73
C PHE A 335 -11.91 17.16 14.16
N GLY A 336 -13.12 16.72 13.82
CA GLY A 336 -13.40 15.36 13.34
C GLY A 336 -13.74 14.34 14.44
N MET A 337 -13.68 14.72 15.74
CA MET A 337 -14.24 13.86 16.78
C MET A 337 -15.73 13.65 16.55
N GLY A 338 -16.16 12.39 16.41
CA GLY A 338 -17.54 12.02 16.11
C GLY A 338 -17.94 12.13 14.63
N ALA A 339 -17.02 12.48 13.73
CA ALA A 339 -17.26 12.41 12.30
C ALA A 339 -17.57 10.97 11.87
N SER A 340 -18.42 10.82 10.86
CA SER A 340 -18.84 9.53 10.32
C SER A 340 -17.74 8.83 9.50
N GLY A 341 -16.78 9.59 8.98
CA GLY A 341 -15.70 9.08 8.12
C GLY A 341 -16.22 8.53 6.78
N LYS A 342 -17.41 8.96 6.33
CA LYS A 342 -18.01 8.55 5.05
C LYS A 342 -17.65 9.54 3.96
N VAL A 343 -17.70 9.10 2.70
CA VAL A 343 -17.53 9.99 1.53
C VAL A 343 -18.48 11.18 1.64
N GLY A 344 -17.92 12.39 1.50
CA GLY A 344 -18.69 13.64 1.59
C GLY A 344 -18.98 14.15 3.01
N ASP A 345 -18.46 13.51 4.05
CA ASP A 345 -18.63 13.96 5.43
C ASP A 345 -17.94 15.31 5.69
N GLU A 346 -18.73 16.36 5.89
CA GLU A 346 -18.24 17.71 6.15
C GLU A 346 -17.62 17.86 7.54
N TRP A 347 -18.06 17.08 8.53
CA TRP A 347 -17.57 17.15 9.92
C TRP A 347 -16.17 16.55 10.08
N GLY A 348 -15.79 15.67 9.15
CA GLY A 348 -14.44 15.12 9.05
C GLY A 348 -13.58 15.77 7.99
N ASN A 349 -14.13 16.53 7.04
CA ASN A 349 -13.34 17.02 5.90
C ASN A 349 -12.23 18.01 6.31
N ILE A 350 -10.97 17.61 6.12
CA ILE A 350 -9.80 18.43 6.47
C ILE A 350 -9.24 19.26 5.31
N LYS A 351 -9.88 19.25 4.13
CA LYS A 351 -9.45 20.05 2.97
C LYS A 351 -9.25 21.52 3.33
N GLN A 352 -10.18 22.10 4.10
CA GLN A 352 -10.09 23.51 4.52
C GLN A 352 -8.84 23.82 5.37
N PHE A 353 -8.39 22.87 6.18
CA PHE A 353 -7.17 23.02 6.98
C PHE A 353 -5.94 22.93 6.09
N ARG A 354 -5.95 21.98 5.13
CA ARG A 354 -4.86 21.84 4.16
C ARG A 354 -4.73 23.09 3.27
N GLU A 355 -5.84 23.63 2.78
CA GLU A 355 -5.87 24.87 1.99
C GLU A 355 -5.32 26.07 2.77
N ALA A 356 -5.71 26.22 4.04
CA ALA A 356 -5.17 27.28 4.89
C ALA A 356 -3.66 27.11 5.09
N TYR A 357 -3.17 25.86 5.21
CA TYR A 357 -1.74 25.58 5.31
C TYR A 357 -0.99 25.97 4.04
N ASP A 358 -1.47 25.55 2.87
CA ASP A 358 -0.84 25.86 1.58
C ASP A 358 -0.77 27.38 1.30
N LYS A 359 -1.76 28.14 1.78
CA LYS A 359 -1.78 29.61 1.65
C LYS A 359 -0.93 30.34 2.70
N GLY A 360 -0.36 29.63 3.68
CA GLY A 360 0.31 30.25 4.83
C GLY A 360 -0.65 30.96 5.80
N GLU A 361 -1.95 30.64 5.75
CA GLU A 361 -3.03 31.23 6.55
C GLU A 361 -3.39 30.37 7.78
N TYR A 362 -2.72 29.24 7.98
CA TYR A 362 -3.02 28.33 9.10
C TYR A 362 -2.62 28.95 10.45
N VAL A 363 -3.62 29.25 11.28
CA VAL A 363 -3.44 29.75 12.64
C VAL A 363 -3.75 28.62 13.64
N ARG A 364 -2.69 28.06 14.23
CA ARG A 364 -2.74 26.98 15.23
C ARG A 364 -3.27 27.47 16.57
N VAL A 365 -3.97 26.59 17.29
CA VAL A 365 -4.25 26.81 18.71
C VAL A 365 -3.01 26.45 19.53
N GLY A 366 -2.32 27.49 20.04
CA GLY A 366 -1.20 27.36 20.97
C GLY A 366 -1.64 27.42 22.44
N GLU A 367 -0.72 27.79 23.32
CA GLU A 367 -1.04 27.99 24.75
C GLU A 367 -2.02 29.16 24.93
N LEU A 368 -3.11 28.89 25.65
CA LEU A 368 -4.12 29.89 26.03
C LEU A 368 -4.47 29.73 27.51
N SER A 369 -4.75 30.84 28.17
CA SER A 369 -5.22 30.89 29.54
C SER A 369 -6.23 32.03 29.73
N SER A 370 -6.88 32.08 30.89
CA SER A 370 -7.72 33.22 31.28
C SER A 370 -6.96 34.56 31.40
N ARG A 371 -5.62 34.52 31.32
CA ARG A 371 -4.73 35.70 31.36
C ARG A 371 -4.07 36.01 30.02
N SER A 372 -4.36 35.24 28.97
CA SER A 372 -3.83 35.51 27.62
C SER A 372 -4.27 36.89 27.13
N SER A 373 -3.47 37.48 26.23
CA SER A 373 -3.78 38.78 25.66
C SER A 373 -5.11 38.76 24.89
N LYS A 374 -5.77 39.90 24.78
CA LYS A 374 -6.98 40.02 23.95
C LYS A 374 -6.70 39.62 22.49
N GLU A 375 -5.54 39.99 21.97
CA GLU A 375 -5.08 39.60 20.64
C GLU A 375 -5.05 38.07 20.50
N ASP A 376 -4.45 37.35 21.45
CA ASP A 376 -4.39 35.89 21.42
C ASP A 376 -5.79 35.26 21.53
N LEU A 377 -6.66 35.76 22.40
CA LEU A 377 -8.01 35.19 22.59
C LEU A 377 -8.94 35.44 21.39
N GLU A 378 -8.68 36.50 20.61
CA GLU A 378 -9.51 36.92 19.47
C GLU A 378 -8.90 36.57 18.10
N LYS A 379 -7.71 35.93 18.07
CA LYS A 379 -7.09 35.42 16.84
C LYS A 379 -8.08 34.62 15.98
N LYS A 380 -7.93 34.74 14.66
CA LYS A 380 -8.69 33.96 13.67
C LYS A 380 -8.17 32.53 13.57
N TYR A 381 -8.34 31.75 14.63
CA TYR A 381 -7.92 30.36 14.65
C TYR A 381 -8.61 29.56 13.54
N THR A 382 -7.83 28.81 12.75
CA THR A 382 -8.37 28.00 11.66
C THR A 382 -9.39 26.98 12.18
N LEU A 383 -9.14 26.40 13.36
CA LEU A 383 -10.08 25.51 14.05
C LEU A 383 -11.44 26.18 14.34
N LYS A 384 -11.44 27.45 14.77
CA LYS A 384 -12.67 28.19 15.11
C LYS A 384 -13.49 28.45 13.85
N GLU A 385 -12.84 28.82 12.75
CA GLU A 385 -13.50 29.04 11.45
C GLU A 385 -14.10 27.73 10.90
N ALA A 386 -13.34 26.64 10.95
CA ALA A 386 -13.79 25.32 10.54
C ALA A 386 -15.05 24.87 11.31
N LYS A 387 -15.06 25.00 12.64
CA LYS A 387 -16.24 24.69 13.48
C LYS A 387 -17.43 25.60 13.18
N THR A 388 -17.20 26.89 12.98
CA THR A 388 -18.26 27.88 12.73
C THR A 388 -18.97 27.65 11.40
N LYS A 389 -18.24 27.23 10.35
CA LYS A 389 -18.84 26.91 9.04
C LYS A 389 -19.85 25.78 9.12
N LEU A 390 -19.58 24.75 9.93
CA LEU A 390 -20.47 23.60 10.10
C LEU A 390 -21.76 23.94 10.88
N LEU A 391 -21.67 24.83 11.88
CA LEU A 391 -22.82 25.21 12.72
C LEU A 391 -23.80 26.17 12.03
N LYS A 392 -23.43 26.75 10.88
CA LYS A 392 -24.27 27.70 10.12
C LYS A 392 -25.07 27.05 9.00
N ARG A 393 -24.89 25.76 8.78
CA ARG A 393 -25.63 24.93 7.83
C ARG A 393 -26.59 24.04 8.61
#